data_AF-A0A392V195-F1
#
_entry.id   AF-A0A392V195-F1
#
_cell.length_a   1.000
_cell.length_b   1.000
_cell.length_c   1.000
_cell.angle_alpha   90.00
_cell.angle_beta   90.00
_cell.angle_gamma   90.00
#
_symmetry.space_group_name_H-M   'P 1'
#
loop_
_entity.id
_entity.type
_entity.pdbx_description
1 polymer ?
#
loop_
_entity_poly.entity_id
_entity_poly.type
_entity_poly.pdbx_seq_one_letter_code
_entity_poly.pdbx_strand_id
1 'polypeptide(L)' 'MDKEGGNVTRPPLLTDSDYDYWKSRMIAFLKSIDSRTWKAVLKGWDYPKVKDANGADTDELKPEEEW' A
#
# COMPACT_ATOMS: atom_id res chain seq x y z
N MET A 1 12.02 27.25 3.45
CA MET A 1 11.84 25.85 3.91
C MET A 1 10.36 25.58 3.89
N ASP A 2 9.86 25.09 2.76
CA ASP A 2 8.46 24.76 2.60
C ASP A 2 8.09 23.66 3.58
N LYS A 3 7.28 24.00 4.58
CA LYS A 3 6.70 23.02 5.48
C LYS A 3 5.78 22.15 4.62
N GLU A 4 6.11 20.86 4.46
CA GLU A 4 5.24 19.81 3.90
C GLU A 4 4.02 19.53 4.81
N GLY A 5 3.40 20.59 5.32
CA GLY A 5 2.23 20.55 6.18
C GLY A 5 0.98 20.28 5.36
N GLY A 6 0.46 19.05 5.46
CA GLY A 6 -0.96 18.77 5.27
C GLY A 6 -1.31 17.86 4.10
N ASN A 7 -0.46 17.73 3.09
CA ASN A 7 -0.84 16.97 1.91
C ASN A 7 -0.69 15.46 2.14
N VAL A 8 -1.80 14.70 2.09
CA VAL A 8 -1.81 13.22 2.18
C VAL A 8 -1.73 12.56 0.80
N THR A 9 -1.62 13.34 -0.28
CA THR A 9 -1.54 12.84 -1.66
C THR A 9 -0.10 12.64 -2.15
N ARG A 10 0.91 13.02 -1.35
CA ARG A 10 2.32 12.84 -1.67
C ARG A 10 3.02 12.01 -0.60
N PRO A 11 3.90 11.08 -0.97
CA PRO A 11 4.66 10.30 0.00
C PRO A 11 5.59 11.23 0.79
N PRO A 12 5.64 11.12 2.13
CA PRO A 12 6.55 11.94 2.94
C PRO A 12 8.00 11.50 2.72
N LEU A 13 8.91 12.46 2.64
CA LEU A 13 10.35 12.20 2.54
C LEU A 13 10.86 11.66 3.88
N LEU A 14 11.57 10.53 3.86
CA LEU A 14 12.28 10.05 5.04
C LEU A 14 13.55 10.90 5.20
N THR A 15 13.58 11.71 6.25
CA THR A 15 14.77 12.47 6.66
C THR A 15 15.35 11.89 7.95
N ASP A 16 16.57 12.27 8.29
CA ASP A 16 17.32 11.77 9.46
C ASP A 16 16.70 12.19 10.81
N SER A 17 15.65 13.04 10.77
CA SER A 17 14.96 13.56 11.94
C SER A 17 13.50 13.10 11.98
N ASP A 18 13.09 12.52 13.10
CA ASP A 18 11.70 12.19 13.45
C ASP A 18 11.03 11.09 12.59
N TYR A 19 11.55 9.87 12.74
CA TYR A 19 10.98 8.66 12.14
C TYR A 19 9.51 8.44 12.54
N ASP A 20 9.11 8.79 13.77
CA ASP A 20 7.74 8.58 14.24
C ASP A 20 6.74 9.49 13.52
N TYR A 21 7.12 10.75 13.28
CA TYR A 21 6.37 11.66 12.43
C TYR A 21 6.29 11.15 10.98
N TRP A 22 7.43 10.77 10.39
CA TRP A 22 7.46 10.22 9.04
C TRP A 22 6.56 8.98 8.91
N LYS A 23 6.67 8.04 9.85
CA LYS A 23 5.91 6.79 9.87
C LYS A 23 4.41 7.08 9.94
N SER A 24 3.99 7.99 10.80
CA SER A 24 2.58 8.39 10.92
C SER A 24 2.03 8.97 9.61
N ARG A 25 2.83 9.80 8.93
CA ARG A 25 2.48 10.38 7.62
C ARG A 25 2.45 9.34 6.51
N MET A 26 3.40 8.40 6.49
CA MET A 26 3.46 7.33 5.50
C MET A 26 2.26 6.38 5.64
N ILE A 27 1.88 6.04 6.87
CA ILE A 27 0.66 5.25 7.15
C ILE A 27 -0.57 5.97 6.61
N ALA A 28 -0.70 7.28 6.86
CA ALA A 28 -1.82 8.07 6.36
C ALA A 28 -1.85 8.15 4.82
N PHE A 29 -0.69 8.36 4.19
CA PHE A 29 -0.52 8.38 2.73
C PHE A 29 -0.97 7.04 2.12
N LEU A 30 -0.44 5.91 2.60
CA LEU A 30 -0.78 4.58 2.07
C LEU A 30 -2.27 4.23 2.25
N LYS A 31 -2.86 4.59 3.39
CA LYS A 31 -4.30 4.41 3.63
C LYS A 31 -5.17 5.30 2.74
N SER A 32 -4.67 6.46 2.32
CA SER A 32 -5.39 7.36 1.41
C SER A 32 -5.44 6.85 -0.03
N ILE A 33 -4.47 6.01 -0.44
CA ILE A 33 -4.48 5.35 -1.75
C ILE A 33 -5.55 4.25 -1.79
N ASP A 34 -5.41 3.24 -0.93
CA ASP A 34 -6.42 2.20 -0.69
C ASP A 34 -6.15 1.60 0.70
N SER A 35 -7.21 1.30 1.45
CA SER A 35 -7.09 0.67 2.77
C SER A 35 -6.37 -0.69 2.75
N ARG A 36 -6.36 -1.37 1.60
CA ARG A 36 -5.66 -2.62 1.32
C ARG A 36 -4.17 -2.41 1.11
N THR A 37 -3.73 -1.25 0.62
CA THR A 37 -2.30 -0.93 0.43
C THR A 37 -1.55 -0.99 1.76
N TRP A 38 -2.07 -0.35 2.82
CA TRP A 38 -1.45 -0.45 4.14
C TRP A 38 -1.50 -1.87 4.73
N LYS A 39 -2.59 -2.61 4.47
CA LYS A 39 -2.70 -4.01 4.91
C LYS A 39 -1.66 -4.90 4.24
N ALA A 40 -1.38 -4.68 2.96
CA ALA A 40 -0.35 -5.39 2.21
C ALA A 40 1.07 -5.11 2.76
N VAL A 41 1.35 -3.88 3.18
CA VAL A 41 2.62 -3.55 3.86
C VAL A 41 2.76 -4.29 5.20
N LEU A 42 1.66 -4.41 5.97
CA LEU A 42 1.69 -5.08 7.27
C LEU A 42 1.75 -6.60 7.21
N LYS A 43 1.02 -7.21 6.28
CA LYS A 43 0.81 -8.67 6.22
C LYS A 43 1.59 -9.36 5.12
N GLY A 44 2.23 -8.59 4.25
CA GLY A 44 2.64 -9.06 2.93
C GLY A 44 1.51 -8.87 1.93
N TRP A 45 1.90 -8.66 0.67
CA TRP A 45 0.98 -8.71 -0.45
C TRP A 45 0.93 -10.14 -0.98
N ASP A 46 -0.29 -10.67 -1.13
CA ASP A 46 -0.51 -11.95 -1.79
C ASP A 46 -0.83 -11.71 -3.27
N TYR A 47 -0.09 -12.40 -4.14
CA TYR A 47 -0.28 -12.31 -5.57
C TYR A 47 -1.67 -12.88 -5.95
N PRO A 48 -2.54 -12.13 -6.67
CA PRO A 48 -3.86 -12.63 -7.06
C PRO A 48 -3.76 -13.89 -7.92
N LYS A 49 -4.52 -14.93 -7.57
CA LYS A 49 -4.59 -16.18 -8.32
C LYS A 49 -5.81 -16.22 -9.22
N VAL A 50 -5.72 -16.94 -10.34
CA VAL A 50 -6.87 -17.23 -11.20
C VAL A 50 -7.87 -18.04 -10.38
N LYS A 51 -9.15 -17.70 -10.48
CA LYS A 51 -10.22 -18.42 -9.79
C LYS A 51 -10.85 -19.47 -10.70
N ASP A 52 -11.10 -20.65 -10.16
CA ASP A 52 -11.80 -21.71 -10.88
C ASP A 52 -13.31 -21.39 -11.03
N ALA A 53 -14.05 -22.29 -11.71
CA ALA A 53 -15.49 -22.13 -11.90
C ALA A 53 -16.30 -22.08 -10.58
N ASN A 54 -15.72 -22.53 -9.47
CA ASN A 54 -16.33 -22.52 -8.14
C ASN A 54 -15.87 -21.31 -7.30
N GLY A 55 -14.99 -20.45 -7.83
CA GLY A 55 -14.43 -19.28 -7.16
C GLY A 55 -13.23 -19.56 -6.25
N ALA A 56 -12.71 -20.79 -6.24
CA ALA A 56 -11.52 -21.18 -5.50
C ALA A 56 -10.24 -20.72 -6.21
N ASP A 57 -9.22 -20.36 -5.43
CA ASP A 57 -7.93 -19.96 -5.99
C ASP A 57 -7.20 -21.18 -6.58
N THR A 58 -6.68 -21.01 -7.79
CA THR A 58 -5.82 -22.02 -8.44
C THR A 58 -4.35 -21.80 -8.07
N ASP A 59 -3.46 -22.65 -8.60
CA ASP A 59 -2.01 -22.41 -8.51
C ASP A 59 -1.50 -21.43 -9.57
N GLU A 60 -2.35 -21.03 -10.51
CA GLU A 60 -2.01 -20.08 -11.56
C GLU A 60 -2.13 -18.64 -11.06
N LEU A 61 -1.07 -17.87 -11.30
CA LEU A 61 -1.02 -16.45 -10.99
C LEU A 61 -1.81 -15.65 -12.04
N LYS A 62 -2.63 -14.71 -11.59
CA LYS A 62 -3.42 -13.83 -12.45
C LYS A 62 -2.52 -12.81 -13.16
N PRO A 63 -2.59 -12.67 -14.50
CA PRO A 63 -1.86 -11.61 -15.20
C PRO A 63 -2.17 -10.22 -14.64
N GLU A 64 -1.18 -9.32 -14.61
CA GLU A 64 -1.33 -7.96 -14.06
C GLU A 64 -2.39 -7.15 -14.80
N GLU A 65 -2.54 -7.39 -16.09
CA GLU A 65 -3.54 -6.76 -16.94
C GLU A 65 -4.98 -7.08 -16.52
N GLU A 66 -5.17 -8.17 -15.77
CA GLU A 66 -6.49 -8.64 -15.35
C GLU A 66 -6.83 -8.30 -13.89
N TRP A 67 -5.88 -7.76 -13.10
CA TRP A 67 -5.99 -7.61 -11.63
C TRP A 67 -7.31 -6.98 -11.15
#